data_AF-A0A3S0B6E8-F1
#
_entry.id   AF-A0A3S0B6E8-F1
#
_cell.length_a   1.000
_cell.length_b   1.000
_cell.length_c   1.000
_cell.angle_alpha   90.00
_cell.angle_beta   90.00
_cell.angle_gamma   90.00
#
_symmetry.space_group_name_H-M   'P 1'
#
loop_
_entity.id
_entity.type
_entity.pdbx_description
1 polymer ?
#
loop_
_entity_poly.entity_id
_entity_poly.type
_entity_poly.pdbx_seq_one_letter_code
_entity_poly.pdbx_strand_id
1 'polypeptide(L)'
;PQARQADLLRALGDSYRRMVEGLMTVLRARSHVKGEFRMQQTSIRPIENNPLKFAPNVEEAMTLLLTLRSQSYLSPERAVAEAFEDLQAHQLAMMAGMQAALGHLFRRFDPATLEARFGSGGLLPGSRKARCWEQFTALYQDIAREAEDDFQELFGREFVRAYEEQIARLRSR
;
A
#
# COMPACT_ATOMS: atom_id res chain seq x y z
N PRO A 1 -29.82 -38.85 -2.10
CA PRO A 1 -28.36 -38.93 -2.34
C PRO A 1 -27.87 -37.92 -3.40
N GLN A 2 -28.46 -37.95 -4.61
CA GLN A 2 -28.07 -37.09 -5.74
C GLN A 2 -28.47 -35.62 -5.54
N ALA A 3 -29.67 -35.35 -4.99
CA ALA A 3 -30.11 -34.00 -4.62
C ALA A 3 -29.16 -33.36 -3.59
N ARG A 4 -28.76 -34.12 -2.56
CA ARG A 4 -27.79 -33.67 -1.54
C ARG A 4 -26.42 -33.34 -2.13
N GLN A 5 -25.98 -34.08 -3.15
CA GLN A 5 -24.72 -33.80 -3.85
C GLN A 5 -24.82 -32.54 -4.73
N ALA A 6 -25.94 -32.34 -5.41
CA ALA A 6 -26.20 -31.13 -6.19
C ALA A 6 -26.24 -29.88 -5.30
N ASP A 7 -26.87 -29.97 -4.13
CA ASP A 7 -26.93 -28.87 -3.17
C ASP A 7 -25.55 -28.53 -2.58
N LEU A 8 -24.73 -29.55 -2.31
CA LEU A 8 -23.35 -29.35 -1.86
C LEU A 8 -22.49 -28.66 -2.92
N LEU A 9 -22.58 -29.10 -4.19
CA LEU A 9 -21.85 -28.46 -5.29
C LEU A 9 -22.32 -27.03 -5.54
N ARG A 10 -23.62 -26.75 -5.39
CA ARG A 10 -24.17 -25.38 -5.48
C ARG A 10 -23.60 -24.51 -4.36
N ALA A 11 -23.65 -24.98 -3.11
CA ALA A 11 -23.13 -24.24 -1.96
C ALA A 11 -21.61 -23.98 -2.07
N LEU A 12 -20.85 -24.95 -2.59
CA LEU A 12 -19.43 -24.81 -2.88
C LEU A 12 -19.20 -23.73 -3.95
N GLY A 13 -19.93 -23.79 -5.07
CA GLY A 13 -19.84 -22.82 -6.17
C GLY A 13 -20.17 -21.39 -5.74
N ASP A 14 -21.25 -21.23 -4.98
CA ASP A 14 -21.69 -19.92 -4.45
C ASP A 14 -20.66 -19.34 -3.46
N SER A 15 -20.10 -20.18 -2.59
CA SER A 15 -19.09 -19.77 -1.63
C SER A 15 -17.76 -19.45 -2.33
N TYR A 16 -17.36 -20.25 -3.31
CA TYR A 16 -16.15 -20.05 -4.11
C TYR A 16 -16.21 -18.74 -4.90
N ARG A 17 -17.34 -18.45 -5.54
CA ARG A 17 -17.60 -17.17 -6.22
C ARG A 17 -17.35 -15.98 -5.30
N ARG A 18 -17.95 -15.97 -4.10
CA ARG A 18 -17.78 -14.89 -3.13
C ARG A 18 -16.33 -14.72 -2.69
N MET A 19 -15.59 -15.82 -2.53
CA MET A 19 -14.16 -15.77 -2.20
C MET A 19 -13.34 -15.15 -3.34
N VAL A 20 -13.60 -15.54 -4.59
CA VAL A 20 -12.93 -14.96 -5.77
C VAL A 20 -13.25 -13.47 -5.91
N GLU A 21 -14.52 -13.08 -5.79
CA GLU A 21 -14.94 -11.66 -5.82
C GLU A 21 -14.25 -10.84 -4.73
N GLY A 22 -14.22 -11.35 -3.50
CA GLY A 22 -13.54 -10.70 -2.38
C GLY A 22 -12.05 -10.52 -2.65
N LEU A 23 -11.38 -11.57 -3.11
CA LEU A 23 -9.94 -11.53 -3.39
C LEU A 23 -9.60 -10.53 -4.51
N MET A 24 -10.38 -10.54 -5.59
CA MET A 24 -10.24 -9.55 -6.68
C MET A 24 -10.46 -8.12 -6.18
N THR A 25 -11.45 -7.90 -5.31
CA THR A 25 -11.76 -6.58 -4.75
C THR A 25 -10.61 -6.04 -3.92
N VAL A 26 -10.04 -6.86 -3.02
CA VAL A 26 -8.90 -6.42 -2.19
C VAL A 26 -7.64 -6.22 -3.04
N LEU A 27 -7.39 -7.05 -4.07
CA LEU A 27 -6.29 -6.85 -5.00
C LEU A 27 -6.41 -5.52 -5.77
N ARG A 28 -7.62 -5.17 -6.23
CA ARG A 28 -7.87 -3.88 -6.88
C ARG A 28 -7.68 -2.71 -5.93
N ALA A 29 -8.17 -2.82 -4.69
CA ALA A 29 -7.96 -1.79 -3.66
C ALA A 29 -6.46 -1.55 -3.40
N ARG A 30 -5.66 -2.62 -3.31
CA ARG A 30 -4.19 -2.54 -3.24
C ARG A 30 -3.60 -1.79 -4.44
N SER A 31 -3.99 -2.15 -5.67
CA SER A 31 -3.49 -1.48 -6.88
C SER A 31 -3.85 0.01 -6.90
N HIS A 32 -5.07 0.35 -6.44
CA HIS A 32 -5.50 1.73 -6.31
C HIS A 32 -4.63 2.51 -5.32
N VAL A 33 -4.40 1.99 -4.11
CA VAL A 33 -3.50 2.62 -3.12
C VAL A 33 -2.10 2.81 -3.70
N LYS A 34 -1.54 1.81 -4.37
CA LYS A 34 -0.24 1.97 -5.05
C LYS A 34 -0.27 3.09 -6.11
N GLY A 35 -1.41 3.31 -6.76
CA GLY A 35 -1.61 4.37 -7.76
C GLY A 35 -1.58 5.75 -7.12
N GLU A 36 -2.28 5.92 -6.00
CA GLU A 36 -2.29 7.16 -5.22
C GLU A 36 -0.86 7.57 -4.80
N PHE A 37 -0.05 6.59 -4.40
CA PHE A 37 1.36 6.80 -4.01
C PHE A 37 2.36 6.77 -5.17
N ARG A 38 1.88 6.77 -6.43
CA ARG A 38 2.71 6.69 -7.66
C ARG A 38 3.75 5.56 -7.63
N MET A 39 3.43 4.48 -6.95
CA MET A 39 4.30 3.29 -6.84
C MET A 39 4.23 2.44 -8.11
N GLN A 40 5.27 1.64 -8.33
CA GLN A 40 5.30 0.70 -9.44
C GLN A 40 4.10 -0.27 -9.40
N GLN A 41 3.27 -0.25 -10.44
CA GLN A 41 2.13 -1.17 -10.58
C GLN A 41 2.54 -2.57 -11.02
N THR A 42 1.67 -3.55 -10.80
CA THR A 42 1.87 -4.89 -11.34
C THR A 42 1.59 -4.85 -12.84
N SER A 43 2.61 -5.12 -13.66
CA SER A 43 2.47 -5.15 -15.12
C SER A 43 2.04 -6.53 -15.63
N ILE A 44 1.24 -6.53 -16.69
CA ILE A 44 0.92 -7.74 -17.45
C ILE A 44 2.22 -8.29 -18.08
N ARG A 45 2.41 -9.60 -18.02
CA ARG A 45 3.55 -10.33 -18.60
C ARG A 45 3.10 -11.18 -19.79
N PRO A 46 4.02 -11.66 -20.65
CA PRO A 46 3.65 -12.55 -21.75
C PRO A 46 3.06 -13.90 -21.30
N ILE A 47 3.51 -14.41 -20.15
CA ILE A 47 3.08 -15.69 -19.55
C ILE A 47 2.97 -15.54 -18.03
N GLU A 48 2.37 -16.55 -17.38
CA GLU A 48 2.23 -16.61 -15.92
C GLU A 48 1.53 -15.39 -15.30
N ASN A 49 0.51 -14.84 -15.97
CA ASN A 49 -0.31 -13.79 -15.38
C ASN A 49 -1.24 -14.36 -14.31
N ASN A 50 -1.46 -13.60 -13.24
CA ASN A 50 -2.42 -13.99 -12.21
C ASN A 50 -3.85 -13.60 -12.66
N PRO A 51 -4.76 -14.56 -12.90
CA PRO A 51 -6.12 -14.26 -13.36
C PRO A 51 -6.89 -13.35 -12.39
N LEU A 52 -6.62 -13.43 -11.08
CA LEU A 52 -7.28 -12.61 -10.06
C LEU A 52 -6.92 -11.12 -10.14
N LYS A 53 -5.80 -10.78 -10.79
CA LYS A 53 -5.34 -9.40 -10.97
C LYS A 53 -5.81 -8.78 -12.29
N PHE A 54 -6.01 -9.60 -13.31
CA PHE A 54 -6.16 -9.14 -14.70
C PHE A 54 -7.48 -9.54 -15.37
N ALA A 55 -8.23 -10.50 -14.83
CA ALA A 55 -9.56 -10.79 -15.36
C ALA A 55 -10.49 -9.57 -15.16
N PRO A 56 -11.30 -9.22 -16.17
CA PRO A 56 -12.17 -8.05 -16.10
C PRO A 56 -13.30 -8.24 -15.07
N ASN A 57 -13.77 -9.47 -14.85
CA ASN A 57 -14.83 -9.79 -13.91
C ASN A 57 -14.64 -11.16 -13.24
N VAL A 58 -15.47 -11.45 -12.24
CA VAL A 58 -15.44 -12.72 -11.48
C VAL A 58 -15.72 -13.93 -12.37
N GLU A 59 -16.65 -13.83 -13.33
CA GLU A 59 -17.02 -14.98 -14.18
C GLU A 59 -15.84 -15.45 -15.01
N GLU A 60 -15.10 -14.50 -15.58
CA GLU A 60 -13.87 -14.79 -16.32
C GLU A 60 -12.78 -15.29 -15.38
N ALA A 61 -12.58 -14.68 -14.21
CA ALA A 61 -11.61 -15.17 -13.23
C ALA A 61 -11.90 -16.61 -12.80
N MET A 62 -13.17 -16.94 -12.50
CA MET A 62 -13.60 -18.28 -12.12
C MET A 62 -13.45 -19.26 -13.28
N THR A 63 -13.82 -18.86 -14.50
CA THR A 63 -13.60 -19.67 -15.69
C THR A 63 -12.12 -20.00 -15.82
N LEU A 64 -11.24 -19.00 -15.65
CA LEU A 64 -9.82 -19.23 -15.72
C LEU A 64 -9.33 -20.17 -14.60
N LEU A 65 -9.78 -19.96 -13.36
CA LEU A 65 -9.36 -20.79 -12.23
C LEU A 65 -9.91 -22.22 -12.24
N LEU A 66 -11.06 -22.48 -12.87
CA LEU A 66 -11.70 -23.79 -12.87
C LEU A 66 -11.42 -24.61 -14.13
N THR A 67 -11.12 -23.94 -15.25
CA THR A 67 -11.05 -24.60 -16.56
C THR A 67 -9.66 -24.54 -17.21
N LEU A 68 -8.76 -23.64 -16.78
CA LEU A 68 -7.51 -23.48 -17.54
C LEU A 68 -6.51 -24.61 -17.37
N ARG A 69 -5.96 -24.97 -18.53
CA ARG A 69 -4.69 -25.69 -18.73
C ARG A 69 -3.74 -24.84 -19.60
N SER A 70 -3.83 -23.50 -19.58
CA SER A 70 -3.02 -22.61 -20.44
C SER A 70 -1.79 -22.07 -19.73
N GLN A 71 -0.68 -21.93 -20.46
CA GLN A 71 0.60 -21.40 -19.98
C GLN A 71 0.61 -19.87 -19.81
N SER A 72 -0.40 -19.16 -20.35
CA SER A 72 -0.48 -17.69 -20.25
C SER A 72 -0.84 -17.19 -18.85
N TYR A 73 -1.41 -18.07 -18.02
CA TYR A 73 -1.84 -17.78 -16.66
C TYR A 73 -1.22 -18.74 -15.66
N LEU A 74 -1.11 -18.30 -14.41
CA LEU A 74 -0.74 -19.17 -13.30
C LEU A 74 -1.76 -20.29 -13.10
N SER A 75 -1.32 -21.42 -12.56
CA SER A 75 -2.24 -22.45 -12.07
C SER A 75 -3.14 -21.87 -10.98
N PRO A 76 -4.34 -22.42 -10.76
CA PRO A 76 -5.29 -21.90 -9.78
C PRO A 76 -4.69 -21.79 -8.37
N GLU A 77 -3.94 -22.81 -7.95
CA GLU A 77 -3.29 -22.86 -6.64
C GLU A 77 -2.21 -21.77 -6.52
N ARG A 78 -1.36 -21.62 -7.55
CA ARG A 78 -0.33 -20.57 -7.59
C ARG A 78 -0.94 -19.18 -7.65
N ALA A 79 -2.02 -18.99 -8.41
CA ALA A 79 -2.71 -17.71 -8.52
C ALA A 79 -3.27 -17.25 -7.18
N VAL A 80 -3.91 -18.16 -6.44
CA VAL A 80 -4.46 -17.87 -5.10
C VAL A 80 -3.33 -17.64 -4.09
N ALA A 81 -2.31 -18.50 -4.07
CA ALA A 81 -1.15 -18.33 -3.17
C ALA A 81 -0.44 -16.99 -3.40
N GLU A 82 -0.10 -16.67 -4.65
CA GLU A 82 0.54 -15.40 -5.01
C GLU A 82 -0.34 -14.20 -4.63
N ALA A 83 -1.66 -14.29 -4.80
CA ALA A 83 -2.57 -13.22 -4.40
C ALA A 83 -2.51 -12.96 -2.88
N PHE A 84 -2.53 -14.01 -2.06
CA PHE A 84 -2.40 -13.87 -0.60
C PHE A 84 -1.02 -13.40 -0.17
N GLU A 85 0.06 -13.87 -0.81
CA GLU A 85 1.42 -13.40 -0.55
C GLU A 85 1.55 -11.90 -0.84
N ASP A 86 1.04 -11.46 -2.00
CA ASP A 86 1.03 -10.05 -2.39
C ASP A 86 0.25 -9.16 -1.42
N LEU A 87 -0.90 -9.65 -0.93
CA LEU A 87 -1.73 -8.92 0.01
C LEU A 87 -1.08 -8.83 1.39
N GLN A 88 -0.49 -9.92 1.90
CA GLN A 88 0.24 -9.91 3.16
C GLN A 88 1.47 -9.00 3.11
N ALA A 89 2.25 -9.10 2.03
CA ALA A 89 3.41 -8.25 1.82
C ALA A 89 3.02 -6.77 1.74
N HIS A 90 1.92 -6.47 1.05
CA HIS A 90 1.36 -5.11 1.00
C HIS A 90 0.99 -4.60 2.40
N GLN A 91 0.26 -5.38 3.20
CA GLN A 91 -0.14 -4.94 4.55
C GLN A 91 1.08 -4.63 5.44
N LEU A 92 2.11 -5.48 5.42
CA LEU A 92 3.33 -5.24 6.18
C LEU A 92 4.10 -4.01 5.67
N ALA A 93 4.19 -3.85 4.35
CA ALA A 93 4.86 -2.70 3.73
C ALA A 93 4.10 -1.38 3.96
N MET A 94 2.76 -1.41 4.01
CA MET A 94 1.93 -0.25 4.39
C MET A 94 2.27 0.22 5.81
N MET A 95 2.41 -0.71 6.76
CA MET A 95 2.77 -0.39 8.14
C MET A 95 4.18 0.23 8.22
N ALA A 96 5.16 -0.35 7.51
CA ALA A 96 6.52 0.18 7.46
C ALA A 96 6.57 1.57 6.83
N GLY A 97 5.87 1.77 5.71
CA GLY A 97 5.73 3.06 5.05
C GLY A 97 5.14 4.12 5.98
N MET A 98 4.05 3.79 6.68
CA MET A 98 3.38 4.72 7.60
C MET A 98 4.30 5.10 8.78
N GLN A 99 5.00 4.13 9.35
CA GLN A 99 5.97 4.39 10.43
C GLN A 99 7.09 5.32 9.97
N ALA A 100 7.62 5.12 8.77
CA ALA A 100 8.68 5.98 8.22
C ALA A 100 8.18 7.40 7.95
N ALA A 101 6.98 7.55 7.37
CA ALA A 101 6.36 8.84 7.11
C ALA A 101 6.11 9.64 8.41
N LEU A 102 5.51 9.02 9.42
CA LEU A 102 5.30 9.66 10.73
C LEU A 102 6.63 9.98 11.42
N GLY A 103 7.60 9.07 11.37
CA GLY A 103 8.94 9.30 11.92
C GLY A 103 9.66 10.46 11.23
N HIS A 104 9.44 10.67 9.94
CA HIS A 104 9.95 11.83 9.21
C HIS A 104 9.28 13.12 9.67
N LEU A 105 7.96 13.11 9.84
CA LEU A 105 7.21 14.26 10.35
C LEU A 105 7.71 14.66 11.75
N PHE A 106 7.85 13.72 12.68
CA PHE A 106 8.35 14.00 14.02
C PHE A 106 9.77 14.58 14.00
N ARG A 107 10.64 14.13 13.10
CA ARG A 107 11.98 14.71 12.92
C ARG A 107 11.93 16.15 12.40
N ARG A 108 10.98 16.50 11.51
CA ARG A 108 10.78 17.90 11.07
C ARG A 108 10.35 18.80 12.23
N PHE A 109 9.57 18.27 13.18
CA PHE A 109 9.10 19.00 14.36
C PHE A 109 10.05 18.94 15.56
N ASP A 110 11.21 18.28 15.46
CA ASP A 110 12.15 18.15 16.58
C ASP A 110 12.63 19.53 17.04
N PRO A 111 12.27 19.99 18.27
CA PRO A 111 12.63 21.30 18.76
C PRO A 111 14.15 21.54 18.77
N ALA A 112 14.96 20.52 19.05
CA ALA A 112 16.41 20.66 19.07
C ALA A 112 16.98 20.90 17.66
N THR A 113 16.49 20.15 16.67
CA THR A 113 16.82 20.35 15.25
C THR A 113 16.39 21.75 14.78
N LEU A 114 15.22 22.20 15.20
CA LEU A 114 14.71 23.53 14.91
C LEU A 114 15.57 24.63 15.53
N GLU A 115 15.83 24.56 16.84
CA GLU A 115 16.68 25.52 17.54
C GLU A 115 18.10 25.61 16.94
N ALA A 116 18.68 24.48 16.53
CA ALA A 116 19.98 24.43 15.87
C ALA A 116 19.95 25.09 14.48
N ARG A 117 18.91 24.81 13.68
CA ARG A 117 18.74 25.36 12.32
C ARG A 117 18.48 26.86 12.34
N PHE A 118 17.85 27.36 13.39
CA PHE A 118 17.43 28.74 13.51
C PHE A 118 18.48 29.67 14.14
N GLY A 119 19.52 29.09 14.76
CA GLY A 119 20.60 29.81 15.41
C GLY A 119 20.17 30.55 16.68
N SER A 120 21.14 30.89 17.54
CA SER A 120 20.92 31.72 18.73
C SER A 120 20.76 33.20 18.35
N GLY A 121 19.83 33.51 17.46
CA GLY A 121 19.55 34.86 16.98
C GLY A 121 18.78 35.69 17.99
N GLY A 122 19.45 36.08 19.08
CA GLY A 122 18.93 36.98 20.11
C GLY A 122 19.89 37.05 21.30
N LEU A 123 20.45 38.23 21.56
CA LEU A 123 21.35 38.48 22.71
C LEU A 123 20.65 38.31 24.08
N LEU A 124 19.31 38.27 24.09
CA LEU A 124 18.48 38.15 25.30
C LEU A 124 17.61 36.89 25.25
N PRO A 125 17.41 36.17 26.38
CA PRO A 125 16.62 34.93 26.42
C PRO A 125 15.18 35.05 25.91
N GLY A 126 14.55 36.23 26.09
CA GLY A 126 13.17 36.48 25.66
C GLY A 126 13.00 36.59 24.14
N SER A 127 13.94 37.25 23.45
CA SER A 127 13.87 37.39 21.98
C SER A 127 14.18 36.09 21.25
N ARG A 128 15.04 35.23 21.84
CA ARG A 128 15.31 33.89 21.30
C ARG A 128 14.07 33.01 21.29
N LYS A 129 13.29 32.98 22.39
CA LYS A 129 12.07 32.17 22.49
C LYS A 129 10.97 32.65 21.52
N ALA A 130 10.75 33.95 21.42
CA ALA A 130 9.77 34.52 20.49
C ALA A 130 10.09 34.13 19.04
N ARG A 131 11.37 34.26 18.63
CA ARG A 131 11.83 33.89 17.29
C ARG A 131 11.68 32.40 16.99
N CYS A 132 12.01 31.53 17.94
CA CYS A 132 11.82 30.08 17.78
C CYS A 132 10.33 29.74 17.59
N TRP A 133 9.44 30.44 18.30
CA TRP A 133 8.00 30.26 18.15
C TRP A 133 7.46 30.74 16.79
N GLU A 134 7.91 31.90 16.31
CA GLU A 134 7.56 32.40 14.97
C GLU A 134 7.96 31.38 13.88
N GLN A 135 9.16 30.84 13.97
CA GLN A 135 9.66 29.86 12.99
C GLN A 135 8.98 28.49 13.11
N PHE A 136 8.65 28.04 14.33
CA PHE A 136 7.83 26.85 14.53
C PHE A 136 6.46 27.01 13.87
N THR A 137 5.82 28.17 14.06
CA THR A 137 4.50 28.47 13.48
C THR A 137 4.58 28.53 11.96
N ALA A 138 5.63 29.13 11.40
CA ALA A 138 5.88 29.14 9.96
C ALA A 138 6.05 27.72 9.40
N LEU A 139 6.86 26.88 10.06
CA LEU A 139 7.05 25.48 9.66
C LEU A 139 5.73 24.69 9.71
N TYR A 140 4.92 24.89 10.75
CA TYR A 140 3.60 24.27 10.84
C TYR A 140 2.71 24.68 9.66
N GLN A 141 2.68 25.97 9.30
CA GLN A 141 1.89 26.46 8.17
C GLN A 141 2.37 25.88 6.84
N ASP A 142 3.67 25.75 6.64
CA ASP A 142 4.23 25.15 5.42
C ASP A 142 3.88 23.66 5.34
N ILE A 143 4.01 22.91 6.44
CA ILE A 143 3.61 21.50 6.48
C ILE A 143 2.10 21.33 6.30
N ALA A 144 1.28 22.18 6.91
CA ALA A 144 -0.17 22.13 6.74
C ALA A 144 -0.58 22.41 5.30
N ARG A 145 0.06 23.40 4.65
CA ARG A 145 -0.14 23.70 3.23
C ARG A 145 0.33 22.54 2.34
N GLU A 146 1.52 22.00 2.58
CA GLU A 146 2.03 20.81 1.88
C GLU A 146 1.06 19.61 2.04
N ALA A 147 0.47 19.42 3.22
CA ALA A 147 -0.49 18.34 3.47
C ALA A 147 -1.83 18.53 2.73
N GLU A 148 -2.30 19.77 2.59
CA GLU A 148 -3.52 20.13 1.85
C GLU A 148 -3.32 20.06 0.33
N ASP A 149 -2.17 20.53 -0.16
CA ASP A 149 -1.89 20.65 -1.60
C ASP A 149 -1.38 19.33 -2.22
N ASP A 150 -0.47 18.61 -1.55
CA ASP A 150 0.02 17.31 -2.01
C ASP A 150 0.59 16.45 -0.86
N PHE A 151 -0.29 15.66 -0.23
CA PHE A 151 0.09 14.66 0.78
C PHE A 151 1.24 13.73 0.32
N GLN A 152 1.35 13.46 -0.99
CA GLN A 152 2.41 12.62 -1.54
C GLN A 152 3.78 13.30 -1.51
N GLU A 153 3.85 14.61 -1.68
CA GLU A 153 5.12 15.32 -1.59
C GLU A 153 5.65 15.38 -0.15
N LEU A 154 4.73 15.53 0.82
CA LEU A 154 5.04 15.61 2.24
C LEU A 154 5.43 14.25 2.84
N PHE A 155 4.62 13.21 2.58
CA PHE A 155 4.78 11.89 3.22
C PHE A 155 5.20 10.79 2.25
N GLY A 156 4.86 10.93 0.97
CA GLY A 156 4.96 9.87 -0.02
C GLY A 156 6.39 9.40 -0.25
N ARG A 157 7.41 10.27 -0.22
CA ARG A 157 8.81 9.84 -0.43
C ARG A 157 9.31 8.84 0.62
N GLU A 158 9.18 9.18 1.89
CA GLU A 158 9.63 8.30 2.98
C GLU A 158 8.74 7.07 3.11
N PHE A 159 7.43 7.24 2.87
CA PHE A 159 6.48 6.15 2.79
C PHE A 159 6.86 5.13 1.71
N VAL A 160 7.04 5.58 0.46
CA VAL A 160 7.37 4.73 -0.69
C VAL A 160 8.69 4.01 -0.49
N ARG A 161 9.71 4.74 -0.02
CA ARG A 161 11.02 4.15 0.28
C ARG A 161 10.90 2.99 1.28
N ALA A 162 10.31 3.22 2.44
CA ALA A 162 10.20 2.20 3.48
C ALA A 162 9.27 1.04 3.06
N TYR A 163 8.22 1.35 2.30
CA TYR A 163 7.35 0.34 1.69
C TYR A 163 8.16 -0.58 0.77
N GLU A 164 8.93 -0.02 -0.18
CA GLU A 164 9.72 -0.79 -1.14
C GLU A 164 10.85 -1.59 -0.47
N GLU A 165 11.53 -1.00 0.52
CA GLU A 165 12.51 -1.71 1.35
C GLU A 165 11.88 -2.91 2.06
N GLN A 166 10.66 -2.76 2.59
CA GLN A 166 9.95 -3.85 3.25
C GLN A 166 9.53 -4.94 2.25
N ILE A 167 9.04 -4.57 1.07
CA ILE A 167 8.74 -5.55 0.01
C ILE A 167 10.00 -6.32 -0.41
N ALA A 168 11.14 -5.63 -0.59
CA ALA A 168 12.39 -6.26 -0.96
C ALA A 168 12.86 -7.28 0.11
N ARG A 169 12.77 -6.91 1.40
CA ARG A 169 13.10 -7.80 2.52
C ARG A 169 12.21 -9.03 2.60
N LEU A 170 10.92 -8.89 2.28
CA LEU A 170 9.99 -10.03 2.29
C LEU A 170 10.23 -11.00 1.14
N ARG A 171 10.71 -10.49 -0.01
CA ARG A 171 11.08 -11.32 -1.17
C ARG A 171 12.43 -12.02 -1.04
N SER A 172 13.30 -11.55 -0.14
CA SER A 172 14.62 -12.13 0.11
C SER A 172 14.64 -13.17 1.24
N ARG A 173 13.48 -13.50 1.80
CA ARG A 173 13.30 -14.57 2.80
C ARG A 173 12.90 -15.86 2.12
#